data_AF-A0A9L0TSV0-F1
#
_entry.id   AF-A0A9L0TSV0-F1
#
_cell.length_a   1.000
_cell.length_b   1.000
_cell.length_c   1.000
_cell.angle_alpha   90.00
_cell.angle_beta   90.00
_cell.angle_gamma   90.00
#
_symmetry.space_group_name_H-M   'P 1'
#
loop_
_entity.id
_entity.type
_entity.pdbx_description
1 polymer ?
#
loop_
_entity_poly.entity_id
_entity_poly.type
_entity_poly.pdbx_seq_one_letter_code
_entity_poly.pdbx_strand_id
1 'polypeptide(L)'
;MFVSDFRKEFYEVVQSQRVLLFVASDVDALCACKILQALFQCDHVQYTLVPVSGWQELETAFLEHKEQFRSFVLINCGANVDLLDILQPDEDAIFFVCDTHRPVNVVNVYNDTQIKLLIKQDDDLEIPAYDDIFRDEEEDEEHSANESDKGSEPSEKRTRLEEVLLYCCSGHLGSSFGSAITSYVTLVSEVPTGQRGPSHTCLGTILLQEQAV
;
A
#
# COMPACT_ATOMS: atom_id res chain seq x y z
N MET A 1 -0.78 -8.13 -0.65
CA MET A 1 -1.99 -8.83 -0.15
C MET A 1 -2.86 -7.86 0.64
N PHE A 2 -4.19 -7.96 0.50
CA PHE A 2 -5.13 -7.16 1.29
C PHE A 2 -5.19 -7.61 2.75
N VAL A 3 -5.21 -6.64 3.66
CA VAL A 3 -5.39 -6.88 5.09
C VAL A 3 -6.88 -7.08 5.38
N SER A 4 -7.23 -8.16 6.09
CA SER A 4 -8.63 -8.48 6.41
C SER A 4 -9.06 -7.95 7.79
N ASP A 5 -8.17 -8.03 8.78
CA ASP A 5 -8.37 -7.53 10.15
C ASP A 5 -7.33 -6.44 10.44
N PHE A 6 -7.72 -5.18 10.26
CA PHE A 6 -6.82 -4.03 10.45
C PHE A 6 -6.27 -3.93 11.88
N ARG A 7 -6.98 -4.47 12.86
CA ARG A 7 -6.51 -4.47 14.23
C ARG A 7 -5.37 -5.47 14.41
N LYS A 8 -5.58 -6.74 14.07
CA LYS A 8 -4.59 -7.79 14.33
C LYS A 8 -3.41 -7.77 13.39
N GLU A 9 -3.69 -7.58 12.10
CA GLU A 9 -2.70 -7.72 11.05
C GLU A 9 -1.90 -6.43 10.82
N PHE A 10 -2.44 -5.27 11.24
CA PHE A 10 -1.75 -3.98 11.17
C PHE A 10 -1.49 -3.37 12.54
N TYR A 11 -2.54 -2.94 13.27
CA TYR A 11 -2.35 -2.07 14.44
C TYR A 11 -1.56 -2.76 15.56
N GLU A 12 -1.90 -4.01 15.88
CA GLU A 12 -1.21 -4.80 16.91
C GLU A 12 0.25 -5.13 16.53
N VAL A 13 0.57 -5.16 15.23
CA VAL A 13 1.94 -5.33 14.73
C VAL A 13 2.72 -4.02 14.92
N VAL A 14 2.20 -2.92 14.38
CA VAL A 14 2.90 -1.62 14.38
C VAL A 14 3.05 -1.03 15.78
N GLN A 15 2.11 -1.26 16.70
CA GLN A 15 2.20 -0.77 18.08
C GLN A 15 3.41 -1.33 18.86
N SER A 16 3.90 -2.51 18.45
CA SER A 16 4.98 -3.22 19.13
C SER A 16 6.37 -2.95 18.53
N GLN A 17 6.42 -2.19 17.43
CA GLN A 17 7.64 -1.93 16.67
C GLN A 17 7.92 -0.44 16.53
N ARG A 18 9.12 -0.10 16.06
CA ARG A 18 9.45 1.25 15.62
C ARG A 18 9.02 1.41 14.17
N VAL A 19 8.20 2.41 13.88
CA VAL A 19 7.52 2.57 12.59
C VAL A 19 8.03 3.79 11.84
N LEU A 20 8.28 3.66 10.54
CA LEU A 20 8.52 4.79 9.66
C LEU A 20 7.24 5.12 8.89
N LEU A 21 6.75 6.34 9.02
CA LEU A 21 5.49 6.79 8.44
C LEU A 21 5.77 7.75 7.28
N PHE A 22 5.59 7.28 6.05
CA PHE A 22 5.61 8.09 4.84
C PHE A 22 4.22 8.67 4.57
N VAL A 23 4.16 9.97 4.34
CA VAL A 23 2.88 10.67 4.12
C VAL A 23 2.98 11.53 2.88
N ALA A 24 2.12 11.26 1.90
CA ALA A 24 2.02 12.07 0.69
C ALA A 24 1.57 13.50 0.99
N SER A 25 1.89 14.42 0.08
CA SER A 25 1.64 15.86 0.26
C SER A 25 0.24 16.27 -0.23
N ASP A 26 -0.80 15.61 0.28
CA ASP A 26 -2.21 15.88 -0.05
C ASP A 26 -3.10 15.90 1.20
N VAL A 27 -4.32 16.43 1.05
CA VAL A 27 -5.23 16.67 2.19
C VAL A 27 -5.70 15.36 2.82
N ASP A 28 -6.00 14.34 2.01
CA ASP A 28 -6.47 13.05 2.49
C ASP A 28 -5.38 12.35 3.31
N ALA A 29 -4.14 12.39 2.83
CA ALA A 29 -2.98 11.86 3.53
C ALA A 29 -2.72 12.58 4.86
N LEU A 30 -2.86 13.91 4.90
CA LEU A 30 -2.71 14.68 6.12
C LEU A 30 -3.80 14.36 7.16
N CYS A 31 -5.06 14.24 6.74
CA CYS A 31 -6.16 13.84 7.62
C CYS A 31 -5.95 12.43 8.18
N ALA A 32 -5.67 11.46 7.32
CA ALA A 32 -5.35 10.09 7.71
C ALA A 32 -4.15 10.02 8.67
N CYS A 33 -3.08 10.76 8.36
CA CYS A 33 -1.90 10.88 9.21
C CYS A 33 -2.27 11.42 10.59
N LYS A 34 -3.09 12.49 10.69
CA LYS A 34 -3.47 13.08 11.98
C LYS A 34 -4.22 12.10 12.87
N ILE A 35 -5.13 11.34 12.29
CA ILE A 35 -5.86 10.28 13.00
C ILE A 35 -4.87 9.24 13.53
N LEU A 36 -3.97 8.72 12.68
CA LEU A 36 -2.98 7.72 13.07
C LEU A 36 -2.01 8.23 14.13
N GLN A 37 -1.54 9.47 14.00
CA GLN A 37 -0.67 10.11 15.00
C GLN A 37 -1.34 10.16 16.37
N ALA A 38 -2.65 10.44 16.43
CA ALA A 38 -3.39 10.50 17.67
C ALA A 38 -3.55 9.11 18.31
N LEU A 39 -3.77 8.06 17.51
CA LEU A 39 -3.76 6.67 17.97
C LEU A 39 -2.38 6.28 18.53
N PHE A 40 -1.31 6.53 17.76
CA PHE A 40 0.07 6.29 18.18
C PHE A 40 0.43 7.04 19.46
N GLN A 41 -0.08 8.25 19.66
CA GLN A 41 0.11 8.99 20.90
C GLN A 41 -0.59 8.34 22.09
N CYS A 42 -1.81 7.82 21.91
CA CYS A 42 -2.56 7.15 22.97
C CYS A 42 -1.86 5.87 23.43
N ASP A 43 -1.29 5.12 22.49
CA ASP A 43 -0.63 3.83 22.77
C ASP A 43 0.90 3.93 22.88
N HIS A 44 1.45 5.14 22.88
CA HIS A 44 2.90 5.41 22.99
C HIS A 44 3.75 4.68 21.93
N VAL A 45 3.22 4.54 20.72
CA VAL A 45 3.92 3.92 19.60
C VAL A 45 5.09 4.80 19.16
N GLN A 46 6.26 4.20 18.97
CA GLN A 46 7.45 4.92 18.49
C GLN A 46 7.40 5.00 16.97
N TYR A 47 7.23 6.20 16.44
CA TYR A 47 7.22 6.41 15.00
C TYR A 47 8.09 7.60 14.59
N THR A 48 8.49 7.62 13.32
CA THR A 48 9.14 8.77 12.68
C THR A 48 8.31 9.15 11.46
N LEU A 49 7.88 10.41 11.41
CA LEU A 49 7.06 10.95 10.32
C LEU A 49 7.96 11.56 9.26
N VAL A 50 7.81 11.12 8.01
CA VAL A 50 8.53 11.62 6.85
C VAL A 50 7.53 12.03 5.77
N PRO A 51 7.27 13.33 5.58
CA PRO A 51 6.47 13.78 4.46
C PRO A 51 7.23 13.55 3.14
N VAL A 52 6.52 13.14 2.10
CA VAL A 52 7.05 12.91 0.76
C VAL A 52 6.16 13.60 -0.26
N SER A 53 6.77 14.29 -1.23
CA SER A 53 6.06 14.95 -2.34
C SER A 53 6.01 14.09 -3.60
N GLY A 54 6.85 13.06 -3.69
CA GLY A 54 6.89 12.14 -4.81
C GLY A 54 7.86 10.98 -4.61
N TRP A 55 8.02 10.16 -5.66
CA TRP A 55 8.77 8.91 -5.61
C TRP A 55 10.26 9.10 -5.30
N GLN A 56 10.91 10.13 -5.85
CA GLN A 56 12.35 10.34 -5.60
C GLN A 56 12.63 10.65 -4.13
N GLU A 57 11.76 11.42 -3.47
CA GLU A 57 11.89 11.71 -2.04
C GLU A 57 11.60 10.49 -1.19
N LEU A 58 10.60 9.69 -1.57
CA LEU A 58 10.28 8.43 -0.91
C LEU A 58 11.46 7.45 -0.97
N GLU A 59 12.04 7.24 -2.16
CA GLU A 59 13.19 6.35 -2.35
C GLU A 59 14.41 6.84 -1.54
N THR A 60 14.72 8.13 -1.61
CA THR A 60 15.83 8.72 -0.86
C THR A 60 15.65 8.53 0.64
N ALA A 61 14.47 8.89 1.16
CA ALA A 61 14.19 8.77 2.58
C ALA A 61 14.12 7.30 3.04
N PHE A 62 13.66 6.38 2.19
CA PHE A 62 13.72 4.95 2.46
C PHE A 62 15.16 4.48 2.63
N LEU A 63 16.05 4.82 1.69
CA LEU A 63 17.47 4.45 1.77
C LEU A 63 18.17 4.99 3.02
N GLU A 64 17.82 6.20 3.47
CA GLU A 64 18.36 6.80 4.70
C GLU A 64 17.92 6.05 5.97
N HIS A 65 16.74 5.43 5.95
CA HIS A 65 16.12 4.85 7.13
C HIS A 65 16.02 3.32 7.13
N LYS A 66 16.23 2.63 6.00
CA LYS A 66 15.97 1.19 5.88
C LYS A 66 16.71 0.30 6.88
N GLU A 67 17.89 0.73 7.33
CA GLU A 67 18.68 -0.01 8.34
C GLU A 67 18.09 0.08 9.75
N GLN A 68 17.29 1.11 10.02
CA GLN A 68 16.78 1.46 11.35
C GLN A 68 15.34 1.01 11.58
N PHE A 69 14.61 0.68 10.52
CA PHE A 69 13.19 0.35 10.56
C PHE A 69 12.93 -0.92 9.76
N ARG A 70 12.00 -1.74 10.25
CA ARG A 70 11.48 -2.92 9.54
C ARG A 70 9.99 -2.79 9.22
N SER A 71 9.29 -1.90 9.91
CA SER A 71 7.88 -1.59 9.66
C SER A 71 7.74 -0.21 9.02
N PHE A 72 7.20 -0.19 7.80
CA PHE A 72 6.96 1.01 7.01
C PHE A 72 5.46 1.18 6.80
N VAL A 73 4.94 2.39 7.00
CA VAL A 73 3.55 2.74 6.73
C VAL A 73 3.53 3.85 5.70
N LEU A 74 2.84 3.62 4.59
CA LEU A 74 2.71 4.57 3.50
C LEU A 74 1.25 5.07 3.46
N ILE A 75 1.08 6.39 3.54
CA ILE A 75 -0.24 7.05 3.43
C ILE A 75 -0.31 7.80 2.11
N ASN A 76 -1.29 7.39 1.30
CA ASN A 76 -1.64 7.91 -0.01
C ASN A 76 -0.49 7.89 -1.04
N CYS A 77 0.39 6.90 -0.91
CA CYS A 77 1.44 6.60 -1.87
C CYS A 77 1.79 5.10 -1.83
N GLY A 78 2.38 4.59 -2.91
CA GLY A 78 2.93 3.23 -2.95
C GLY A 78 2.07 2.18 -3.65
N ALA A 79 0.74 2.35 -3.78
CA ALA A 79 -0.11 1.25 -4.26
C ALA A 79 -0.04 1.02 -5.77
N ASN A 80 0.16 2.06 -6.57
CA ASN A 80 0.09 2.02 -8.05
C ASN A 80 1.42 1.69 -8.76
N VAL A 81 2.49 1.39 -8.01
CA VAL A 81 3.80 1.01 -8.55
C VAL A 81 4.27 -0.30 -7.93
N ASP A 82 5.24 -0.97 -8.56
CA ASP A 82 5.91 -2.11 -7.94
C ASP A 82 6.84 -1.62 -6.83
N LEU A 83 6.38 -1.71 -5.58
CA LEU A 83 7.09 -1.11 -4.45
C LEU A 83 8.39 -1.88 -4.11
N LEU A 84 8.40 -3.19 -4.36
CA LEU A 84 9.54 -4.04 -4.06
C LEU A 84 10.66 -3.88 -5.10
N ASP A 85 10.29 -3.75 -6.38
CA ASP A 85 11.27 -3.47 -7.44
C ASP A 85 11.95 -2.11 -7.25
N ILE A 86 11.18 -1.08 -6.87
CA ILE A 86 11.70 0.28 -6.69
C ILE A 86 12.56 0.40 -5.43
N LEU A 87 12.07 -0.08 -4.28
CA LEU A 87 12.74 0.17 -3.00
C LEU A 87 13.82 -0.87 -2.67
N GLN A 88 13.78 -2.05 -3.31
CA GLN A 88 14.67 -3.17 -3.05
C GLN A 88 14.93 -3.40 -1.54
N PRO A 89 13.86 -3.63 -0.76
CA PRO A 89 13.97 -3.78 0.68
C PRO A 89 14.55 -5.14 1.08
N ASP A 90 15.00 -5.26 2.33
CA ASP A 90 15.34 -6.55 2.94
C ASP A 90 14.07 -7.42 3.08
N GLU A 91 14.23 -8.75 3.09
CA GLU A 91 13.11 -9.72 3.14
C GLU A 91 12.21 -9.60 4.38
N ASP A 92 12.74 -9.05 5.48
CA ASP A 92 12.02 -8.86 6.75
C ASP A 92 11.33 -7.49 6.85
N ALA A 93 11.47 -6.63 5.85
CA ALA A 93 10.77 -5.35 5.78
C ALA A 93 9.30 -5.56 5.42
N ILE A 94 8.41 -4.96 6.20
CA ILE A 94 6.95 -5.00 6.01
C ILE A 94 6.44 -3.60 5.67
N PHE A 95 5.66 -3.52 4.59
CA PHE A 95 5.06 -2.30 4.07
C PHE A 95 3.55 -2.35 4.23
N PHE A 96 3.01 -1.44 5.03
CA PHE A 96 1.58 -1.21 5.16
C PHE A 96 1.18 -0.03 4.28
N VAL A 97 0.45 -0.30 3.21
CA VAL A 97 0.13 0.69 2.19
C VAL A 97 -1.35 1.07 2.29
N CYS A 98 -1.63 2.29 2.72
CA CYS A 98 -2.97 2.88 2.73
C CYS A 98 -3.04 3.95 1.64
N ASP A 99 -3.43 3.55 0.44
CA ASP A 99 -3.36 4.42 -0.73
C ASP A 99 -4.63 4.32 -1.61
N THR A 100 -5.11 5.47 -2.05
CA THR A 100 -6.34 5.63 -2.83
C THR A 100 -6.09 5.61 -4.33
N HIS A 101 -4.83 5.69 -4.76
CA HIS A 101 -4.50 5.60 -6.18
C HIS A 101 -4.95 4.26 -6.77
N ARG A 102 -5.57 4.34 -7.96
CA ARG A 102 -6.00 3.19 -8.76
C ARG A 102 -5.48 3.36 -10.19
N PRO A 103 -5.16 2.26 -10.91
CA PRO A 103 -5.21 0.87 -10.45
C PRO A 103 -4.10 0.53 -9.43
N VAL A 104 -4.35 -0.46 -8.57
CA VAL A 104 -3.32 -1.01 -7.67
C VAL A 104 -2.40 -1.91 -8.49
N ASN A 105 -1.09 -1.83 -8.26
CA ASN A 105 -0.13 -2.68 -8.92
C ASN A 105 -0.36 -4.14 -8.53
N VAL A 106 -0.44 -5.03 -9.54
CA VAL A 106 -0.75 -6.45 -9.35
C VAL A 106 0.30 -7.19 -8.52
N VAL A 107 1.57 -6.78 -8.57
CA VAL A 107 2.64 -7.34 -7.74
C VAL A 107 2.36 -7.06 -6.26
N ASN A 108 1.94 -5.84 -5.92
CA ASN A 108 1.55 -5.48 -4.56
C ASN A 108 0.31 -6.27 -4.08
N VAL A 109 -0.63 -6.53 -4.98
CA VAL A 109 -1.84 -7.33 -4.68
C VAL A 109 -1.45 -8.76 -4.31
N TYR A 110 -0.66 -9.41 -5.17
CA TYR A 110 -0.33 -10.83 -5.03
C TYR A 110 0.82 -11.13 -4.09
N ASN A 111 1.60 -10.13 -3.68
CA ASN A 111 2.63 -10.32 -2.65
C ASN A 111 2.00 -10.58 -1.27
N ASP A 112 2.22 -11.75 -0.69
CA ASP A 112 1.68 -12.15 0.62
C ASP A 112 2.68 -11.98 1.78
N THR A 113 3.95 -11.73 1.47
CA THR A 113 5.03 -11.62 2.45
C THR A 113 5.16 -10.21 3.03
N GLN A 114 5.56 -9.25 2.19
CA GLN A 114 6.04 -7.93 2.62
C GLN A 114 5.01 -6.82 2.46
N ILE A 115 4.13 -6.91 1.44
CA ILE A 115 3.16 -5.85 1.11
C ILE A 115 1.79 -6.16 1.71
N LYS A 116 1.35 -5.28 2.60
CA LYS A 116 0.05 -5.32 3.29
C LYS A 116 -0.79 -4.12 2.89
N LEU A 117 -1.77 -4.34 2.01
CA LEU A 117 -2.66 -3.30 1.49
C LEU A 117 -3.79 -3.03 2.49
N LEU A 118 -3.82 -1.82 3.05
CA LEU A 118 -4.87 -1.31 3.93
C LEU A 118 -6.02 -0.71 3.11
N ILE A 119 -6.53 -1.51 2.18
CA ILE A 119 -7.60 -1.17 1.24
C ILE A 119 -8.76 -2.14 1.48
N LYS A 120 -9.99 -1.64 1.46
CA LYS A 120 -11.17 -2.51 1.61
C LYS A 120 -11.32 -3.40 0.38
N GLN A 121 -11.58 -4.68 0.60
CA GLN A 121 -11.77 -5.65 -0.48
C GLN A 121 -13.03 -5.37 -1.32
N ASP A 122 -13.98 -4.59 -0.80
CA ASP A 122 -15.20 -4.19 -1.49
C ASP A 122 -15.01 -2.97 -2.42
N ASP A 123 -13.81 -2.38 -2.46
CA ASP A 123 -13.49 -1.43 -3.53
C ASP A 123 -13.56 -2.22 -4.85
N ASP A 124 -14.20 -1.66 -5.89
CA ASP A 124 -14.32 -2.27 -7.23
C ASP A 124 -12.94 -2.37 -7.92
N LEU A 125 -12.06 -3.18 -7.36
CA LEU A 125 -10.71 -3.42 -7.83
C LEU A 125 -10.84 -4.45 -8.95
N GLU A 126 -10.84 -3.97 -10.20
CA GLU A 126 -10.78 -4.81 -11.41
C GLU A 126 -9.42 -5.51 -11.53
N ILE A 127 -9.11 -6.39 -10.56
CA ILE A 127 -7.84 -7.13 -10.47
C ILE A 127 -7.93 -8.33 -11.42
N PRO A 128 -7.09 -8.41 -12.45
CA PRO A 128 -7.05 -9.58 -13.34
C PRO A 128 -6.63 -10.83 -12.57
N ALA A 129 -7.02 -12.02 -13.04
CA ALA A 129 -6.64 -13.26 -12.38
C ALA A 129 -5.12 -13.50 -12.45
N TYR A 130 -4.57 -14.14 -11.43
CA TYR A 130 -3.14 -14.43 -11.33
C TYR A 130 -2.62 -15.17 -12.57
N ASP A 131 -3.35 -16.22 -12.98
CA ASP A 131 -3.00 -17.05 -14.13
C ASP A 131 -3.06 -16.30 -15.47
N ASP A 132 -3.71 -15.14 -15.56
CA ASP A 132 -3.74 -14.36 -16.80
C ASP A 132 -2.51 -13.44 -16.93
N ILE A 133 -1.84 -13.14 -15.81
CA ILE A 133 -0.68 -12.22 -15.74
C ILE A 133 0.63 -13.00 -15.63
N PHE A 134 0.66 -14.09 -14.85
CA PHE A 134 1.87 -14.83 -14.49
C PHE A 134 1.97 -16.20 -15.18
N ARG A 135 1.39 -16.36 -16.37
CA ARG A 135 1.64 -17.56 -17.17
C ARG A 135 3.10 -17.61 -17.60
N ASP A 136 3.78 -18.67 -17.18
CA ASP A 136 5.04 -19.07 -17.78
C ASP A 136 4.75 -19.47 -19.24
N GLU A 137 5.45 -18.88 -20.19
CA GLU A 137 5.38 -19.21 -21.63
C GLU A 137 5.91 -20.64 -21.94
N GLU A 138 5.95 -21.54 -20.96
CA GLU A 138 6.58 -22.87 -21.02
C GLU A 138 5.61 -24.03 -21.32
N GLU A 139 4.42 -23.75 -21.88
CA GLU A 139 3.51 -24.80 -22.39
C GLU A 139 3.11 -24.60 -23.87
N ASP A 140 4.01 -24.07 -24.70
CA ASP A 140 3.90 -24.16 -26.17
C ASP A 140 5.05 -25.02 -26.77
N GLU A 141 5.38 -26.14 -26.13
CA GLU A 141 6.10 -27.24 -26.81
C GLU A 141 5.08 -28.19 -27.46
N GLU A 142 4.68 -27.89 -28.70
CA GLU A 142 4.52 -28.86 -29.81
C GLU A 142 3.91 -28.18 -31.06
N HIS A 143 4.75 -27.67 -31.97
CA HIS A 143 4.93 -28.30 -33.29
C HIS A 143 5.72 -27.45 -34.31
N SER A 144 6.72 -28.14 -34.88
CA SER A 144 7.27 -28.04 -36.25
C SER A 144 8.37 -27.03 -36.56
N ALA A 145 9.59 -27.55 -36.42
CA ALA A 145 10.81 -27.23 -37.15
C ALA A 145 10.67 -26.41 -38.45
N ASN A 146 11.41 -25.29 -38.51
CA ASN A 146 12.33 -25.05 -39.62
C ASN A 146 13.46 -24.09 -39.20
N GLU A 147 14.69 -24.48 -39.51
CA GLU A 147 15.96 -23.78 -39.25
C GLU A 147 16.09 -22.48 -40.07
N SER A 148 16.45 -21.34 -39.44
CA SER A 148 17.56 -20.47 -39.87
C SER A 148 17.76 -19.22 -38.99
N ASP A 149 18.94 -19.16 -38.35
CA ASP A 149 19.89 -18.03 -38.24
C ASP A 149 19.50 -16.65 -37.64
N LYS A 150 20.10 -16.39 -36.46
CA LYS A 150 20.67 -15.12 -35.91
C LYS A 150 19.80 -13.87 -35.76
N GLY A 151 19.40 -13.62 -34.52
CA GLY A 151 19.11 -12.29 -33.99
C GLY A 151 18.72 -12.36 -32.51
N SER A 152 19.68 -12.22 -31.60
CA SER A 152 19.43 -12.12 -30.16
C SER A 152 18.86 -10.73 -29.83
N GLU A 153 17.54 -10.65 -29.68
CA GLU A 153 16.78 -9.50 -29.18
C GLU A 153 16.12 -9.88 -27.85
N PRO A 154 16.33 -9.15 -26.74
CA PRO A 154 15.57 -9.35 -25.53
C PRO A 154 14.61 -8.18 -25.33
N SER A 155 13.37 -8.22 -25.81
CA SER A 155 12.27 -7.35 -25.29
C SER A 155 10.92 -7.59 -25.98
N GLU A 156 10.26 -8.73 -25.75
CA GLU A 156 8.81 -8.84 -26.02
C GLU A 156 7.96 -8.97 -24.73
N LYS A 157 8.59 -9.28 -23.59
CA LYS A 157 7.91 -9.40 -22.27
C LYS A 157 7.39 -8.06 -21.71
N ARG A 158 7.94 -6.92 -22.16
CA ARG A 158 7.49 -5.59 -21.71
C ARG A 158 6.20 -5.13 -22.38
N THR A 159 5.92 -5.58 -23.60
CA THR A 159 4.90 -4.97 -24.46
C THR A 159 3.46 -5.31 -24.02
N ARG A 160 3.23 -6.47 -23.37
CA ARG A 160 1.89 -6.91 -22.92
C ARG A 160 1.54 -6.49 -21.48
N LEU A 161 2.52 -6.38 -20.58
CA LEU A 161 2.32 -5.81 -19.25
C LEU A 161 1.83 -4.36 -19.35
N GLU A 162 2.41 -3.58 -20.28
CA GLU A 162 1.97 -2.22 -20.58
C GLU A 162 0.53 -2.18 -21.14
N GLU A 163 0.12 -3.18 -21.93
CA GLU A 163 -1.21 -3.24 -22.53
C GLU A 163 -2.32 -3.55 -21.50
N VAL A 164 -2.06 -4.44 -20.53
CA VAL A 164 -2.98 -4.73 -19.40
C VAL A 164 -3.05 -3.55 -18.42
N LEU A 165 -1.91 -2.93 -18.12
CA LEU A 165 -1.85 -1.69 -17.32
C LEU A 165 -2.64 -0.56 -17.99
N LEU A 166 -2.59 -0.45 -19.32
CA LEU A 166 -3.36 0.53 -20.07
C LEU A 166 -4.86 0.25 -20.00
N TYR A 167 -5.29 -1.02 -19.97
CA TYR A 167 -6.70 -1.40 -19.87
C TYR A 167 -7.28 -1.05 -18.48
N CYS A 168 -6.56 -1.34 -17.40
CA CYS A 168 -6.94 -0.91 -16.04
C CYS A 168 -6.95 0.63 -15.89
N CYS A 169 -6.10 1.35 -16.64
CA CYS A 169 -6.12 2.82 -16.66
C CYS A 169 -7.23 3.41 -17.56
N SER A 170 -7.73 2.65 -18.54
CA SER A 170 -8.71 3.11 -19.53
C SER A 170 -10.16 2.84 -19.10
N GLY A 171 -10.35 2.01 -18.06
CA GLY A 171 -11.63 1.73 -17.42
C GLY A 171 -12.14 2.89 -16.56
N HIS A 172 -12.93 3.76 -17.19
CA HIS A 172 -13.93 4.64 -16.58
C HIS A 172 -13.52 5.92 -15.82
N LEU A 173 -13.94 7.04 -16.44
CA LEU A 173 -14.56 8.21 -15.80
C LEU A 173 -15.65 7.76 -14.82
N GLY A 174 -15.28 7.53 -13.56
CA GLY A 174 -16.21 7.14 -12.52
C GLY A 174 -15.46 6.98 -11.21
N SER A 175 -14.91 8.07 -10.70
CA SER A 175 -14.12 8.09 -9.48
C SER A 175 -14.96 7.71 -8.26
N SER A 176 -15.05 6.41 -7.96
CA SER A 176 -15.35 5.92 -6.62
C SER A 176 -14.11 6.20 -5.77
N PHE A 177 -14.02 7.42 -5.25
CA PHE A 177 -12.98 7.80 -4.29
C PHE A 177 -13.18 7.00 -3.00
N GLY A 178 -12.59 5.81 -2.93
CA GLY A 178 -12.31 5.14 -1.66
C GLY A 178 -11.25 5.96 -0.93
N SER A 179 -11.65 7.02 -0.22
CA SER A 179 -10.70 7.89 0.47
C SER A 179 -9.97 7.11 1.56
N ALA A 180 -8.65 7.32 1.71
CA ALA A 180 -7.81 6.76 2.77
C ALA A 180 -8.42 7.07 4.16
N ILE A 181 -9.10 8.21 4.28
CA ILE A 181 -9.84 8.62 5.47
C ILE A 181 -10.90 7.57 5.85
N THR A 182 -11.62 7.00 4.89
CA THR A 182 -12.66 5.98 5.17
C THR A 182 -12.03 4.69 5.72
N SER A 183 -10.89 4.27 5.16
CA SER A 183 -10.12 3.13 5.67
C SER A 183 -9.64 3.39 7.09
N TYR A 184 -9.15 4.59 7.39
CA TYR A 184 -8.73 4.98 8.75
C TYR A 184 -9.89 5.14 9.75
N VAL A 185 -11.02 5.74 9.37
CA VAL A 185 -12.22 5.83 10.22
C VAL A 185 -12.76 4.42 10.53
N THR A 186 -12.64 3.50 9.58
CA THR A 186 -12.97 2.08 9.81
C THR A 186 -11.98 1.45 10.79
N LEU A 187 -10.68 1.65 10.59
CA LEU A 187 -9.63 1.18 11.50
C LEU A 187 -9.83 1.70 12.94
N VAL A 188 -10.14 2.98 13.09
CA VAL A 188 -10.43 3.62 14.38
C VAL A 188 -11.70 3.05 15.03
N SER A 189 -12.71 2.68 14.24
CA SER A 189 -13.96 2.10 14.76
C SER A 189 -13.85 0.61 15.09
N GLU A 190 -12.94 -0.11 14.44
CA GLU A 190 -12.69 -1.55 14.64
C GLU A 190 -11.65 -1.86 15.72
N VAL A 191 -10.77 -0.92 16.07
CA VAL A 191 -9.87 -1.05 17.22
C VAL A 191 -10.67 -0.72 18.49
N PRO A 192 -11.05 -1.70 19.32
CA PRO A 192 -11.76 -1.39 20.55
C PRO A 192 -10.80 -0.66 21.47
N THR A 193 -11.20 0.53 21.91
CA THR A 193 -10.61 1.21 23.06
C THR A 193 -10.78 0.30 24.27
N GLY A 194 -9.81 -0.57 24.52
CA GLY A 194 -9.83 -1.47 25.67
C GLY A 194 -10.05 -0.66 26.94
N GLN A 195 -10.93 -1.15 27.82
CA GLN A 195 -11.26 -0.59 29.14
C GLN A 195 -10.03 0.05 29.82
N ARG A 196 -9.85 1.37 29.68
CA ARG A 196 -8.86 2.15 30.41
C ARG A 196 -9.53 3.45 30.82
N GLY A 197 -9.17 3.93 32.02
CA GLY A 197 -9.84 4.95 32.86
C GLY A 197 -10.12 6.31 32.20
N PRO A 198 -10.06 7.45 32.93
CA PRO A 198 -10.75 8.69 32.55
C PRO A 198 -10.09 9.48 31.39
N SER A 199 -9.60 8.81 30.36
CA SER A 199 -9.16 9.33 29.07
C SER A 199 -10.28 9.24 28.01
N HIS A 200 -11.52 9.50 28.42
CA HIS A 200 -12.68 9.70 27.52
C HIS A 200 -12.58 10.98 26.66
N THR A 201 -11.39 11.60 26.60
CA THR A 201 -11.15 12.89 25.95
C THR A 201 -10.40 12.77 24.62
N CYS A 202 -9.63 11.71 24.33
CA CYS A 202 -8.83 11.69 23.09
C CYS A 202 -9.70 11.50 21.82
N LEU A 203 -10.48 10.42 21.71
CA LEU A 203 -11.32 10.20 20.52
C LEU A 203 -12.48 11.20 20.36
N GLY A 204 -13.10 11.61 21.47
CA GLY A 204 -14.12 12.65 21.45
C GLY A 204 -13.57 13.99 20.93
N THR A 205 -12.32 14.32 21.25
CA THR A 205 -11.65 15.53 20.72
C THR A 205 -11.23 15.36 19.26
N ILE A 206 -10.77 14.16 18.85
CA ILE A 206 -10.38 13.86 17.46
C ILE A 206 -11.60 14.01 16.52
N LEU A 207 -12.75 13.43 16.86
CA LEU A 207 -13.99 13.56 16.07
C LEU A 207 -14.60 14.97 16.12
N LEU A 208 -14.46 15.69 17.24
CA LEU A 208 -14.94 17.08 17.35
C LEU A 208 -14.07 18.09 16.58
N GLN A 209 -12.78 17.81 16.37
CA GLN A 209 -11.92 18.65 15.54
C GLN A 209 -12.18 18.47 14.04
N GLU A 210 -12.64 17.30 13.59
CA GLU A 210 -13.01 17.06 12.18
C GLU A 210 -14.34 17.70 11.78
N GLN A 211 -15.29 17.90 12.71
CA GLN A 211 -16.54 18.64 12.40
C GLN A 211 -16.34 20.16 12.29
N ALA A 212 -15.14 20.67 12.54
CA ALA A 212 -14.83 22.10 12.57
C ALA A 212 -13.99 22.59 11.37
N VAL A 213 -13.77 21.75 10.36
CA VAL A 213 -13.12 22.11 9.08
C VAL A 213 -14.15 22.16 7.96
#